data_AF-A0A4R8CMF8-F1
#
_entry.id   AF-A0A4R8CMF8-F1
#
_cell.length_a   1.000
_cell.length_b   1.000
_cell.length_c   1.000
_cell.angle_alpha   90.00
_cell.angle_beta   90.00
_cell.angle_gamma   90.00
#
_symmetry.space_group_name_H-M   'P 1'
#
loop_
_entity.id
_entity.type
_entity.pdbx_description
1 polymer ?
#
loop_
_entity_poly.entity_id
_entity_poly.type
_entity_poly.pdbx_seq_one_letter_code
_entity_poly.pdbx_strand_id
1 'polypeptide(L)' 'MNTADEDRAIGEVVERLAKAFPNVGVDKVAQVVSDTRPEFADVPIRDFVPLFVERGAKQRLRELA' A
#
# COMPACT_ATOMS: atom_id res chain seq x y z
N MET A 1 4.85 14.77 -6.84
CA MET A 1 5.53 13.46 -6.79
C MET A 1 5.58 12.89 -8.20
N ASN A 2 6.72 12.34 -8.63
CA ASN A 2 6.82 11.59 -9.90
C ASN A 2 6.63 10.09 -9.64
N THR A 3 6.44 9.27 -10.68
CA THR A 3 6.19 7.83 -10.57
C THR A 3 7.26 7.08 -9.77
N ALA A 4 8.54 7.40 -9.96
CA ALA A 4 9.63 6.75 -9.22
C ALA A 4 9.60 7.05 -7.70
N ASP A 5 9.20 8.25 -7.31
CA ASP A 5 9.02 8.60 -5.90
C ASP A 5 7.82 7.87 -5.30
N GLU A 6 6.74 7.74 -6.06
CA GLU A 6 5.58 6.96 -5.62
C GLU A 6 5.92 5.49 -5.45
N ASP A 7 6.62 4.87 -6.40
CA ASP A 7 7.02 3.46 -6.31
C ASP A 7 7.88 3.19 -5.06
N ARG A 8 8.81 4.11 -4.75
CA ARG A 8 9.59 4.07 -3.52
C ARG A 8 8.71 4.19 -2.27
N ALA A 9 7.79 5.16 -2.24
CA ALA A 9 6.88 5.36 -1.12
C ALA A 9 5.95 4.14 -0.93
N ILE A 10 5.51 3.50 -2.00
CA ILE A 10 4.71 2.26 -1.95
C ILE A 10 5.54 1.11 -1.37
N GLY A 11 6.83 0.99 -1.74
CA GLY A 11 7.75 0.03 -1.11
C GLY A 11 7.86 0.23 0.41
N GLU A 12 8.02 1.47 0.87
CA GLU A 12 8.06 1.81 2.29
C GLU A 12 6.73 1.46 3.01
N VAL A 13 5.59 1.61 2.33
CA VAL A 13 4.27 1.19 2.84
C VAL A 13 4.20 -0.32 3.02
N VAL A 14 4.69 -1.12 2.05
CA VAL A 14 4.75 -2.58 2.16
C VAL A 14 5.56 -2.99 3.38
N GLU A 15 6.75 -2.42 3.57
CA GLU A 15 7.59 -2.71 4.73
C GLU A 15 6.91 -2.38 6.06
N ARG A 16 6.24 -1.23 6.15
CA ARG A 16 5.53 -0.79 7.36
C ARG A 16 4.36 -1.73 7.68
N LEU A 17 3.58 -2.10 6.67
CA LEU A 17 2.44 -3.00 6.84
C LEU A 17 2.89 -4.43 7.15
N ALA A 18 3.97 -4.93 6.56
CA ALA A 18 4.52 -6.25 6.88
C ALA A 18 4.95 -6.35 8.35
N LYS A 19 5.53 -5.27 8.91
CA LYS A 19 5.84 -5.16 10.34
C LYS A 19 4.57 -5.09 11.22
N ALA A 20 3.51 -4.46 10.73
CA ALA A 20 2.24 -4.31 11.47
C ALA A 20 1.37 -5.58 11.44
N PHE A 21 1.50 -6.41 10.40
CA PHE A 21 0.72 -7.64 10.20
C PHE A 21 1.64 -8.86 9.99
N PRO A 22 2.47 -9.22 10.99
CA PRO A 22 3.46 -10.30 10.83
C PRO A 22 2.82 -11.66 10.52
N ASN A 23 1.58 -11.89 10.97
CA ASN A 23 0.86 -13.15 10.76
C ASN A 23 0.33 -13.36 9.33
N VAL A 24 0.23 -12.30 8.53
CA VAL A 24 -0.32 -12.36 7.15
C VAL A 24 0.76 -12.74 6.13
N GLY A 25 2.03 -12.49 6.45
CA GLY A 25 3.17 -12.75 5.56
C GLY A 25 3.43 -11.62 4.55
N VAL A 26 4.72 -11.36 4.28
CA VAL A 26 5.16 -10.22 3.46
C VAL A 26 4.62 -10.26 2.02
N ASP A 27 4.58 -11.42 1.39
CA ASP A 27 4.09 -11.57 0.01
C ASP A 27 2.61 -11.22 -0.10
N LYS A 28 1.81 -11.62 0.89
CA LYS A 28 0.39 -11.30 0.92
C LYS A 28 0.14 -9.82 1.20
N VAL A 29 0.95 -9.20 2.06
CA VAL A 29 0.91 -7.75 2.29
C VAL A 29 1.25 -6.99 1.00
N ALA A 30 2.32 -7.39 0.31
CA ALA A 30 2.72 -6.78 -0.96
C ALA A 30 1.61 -6.90 -2.02
N GLN A 31 0.96 -8.07 -2.11
CA GLN A 31 -0.19 -8.28 -3.00
C GLN A 31 -1.34 -7.34 -2.67
N VAL A 32 -1.75 -7.24 -1.40
CA VAL A 32 -2.88 -6.38 -0.98
C VAL A 32 -2.58 -4.90 -1.26
N VAL A 33 -1.35 -4.45 -1.05
CA VAL A 33 -0.92 -3.08 -1.40
C VAL A 33 -0.99 -2.85 -2.91
N SER A 34 -0.48 -3.80 -3.70
CA SER A 34 -0.55 -3.75 -5.17
C SER A 34 -1.99 -3.70 -5.68
N ASP A 35 -2.89 -4.49 -5.10
CA ASP A 35 -4.31 -4.54 -5.47
C ASP A 35 -5.07 -3.25 -5.10
N THR A 36 -4.56 -2.50 -4.11
CA THR A 36 -5.18 -1.24 -3.66
C THR A 36 -4.77 -0.04 -4.51
N ARG A 37 -3.57 -0.06 -5.12
CA ARG A 37 -3.02 1.08 -5.88
C ARG A 37 -3.87 1.51 -7.10
N PRO A 38 -4.43 0.60 -7.92
CA PRO A 38 -5.22 0.96 -9.09
C PRO A 38 -6.47 1.82 -8.79
N GLU A 39 -7.00 1.78 -7.57
CA GLU A 39 -8.16 2.61 -7.16
C GLU A 39 -7.88 4.11 -7.25
N PHE A 40 -6.60 4.51 -7.30
CA PHE A 40 -6.17 5.90 -7.36
C PHE A 40 -5.50 6.27 -8.70
N ALA A 41 -5.64 5.43 -9.73
CA ALA A 41 -5.01 5.66 -11.03
C ALA A 41 -5.44 6.98 -11.70
N ASP A 42 -6.69 7.39 -11.47
CA ASP A 42 -7.27 8.62 -12.05
C ASP A 42 -7.02 9.88 -11.20
N VAL A 43 -6.28 9.78 -10.09
CA VAL A 43 -6.02 10.93 -9.20
C VAL A 43 -4.85 11.75 -9.74
N PRO A 44 -5.07 13.04 -10.11
CA PRO A 44 -4.01 13.87 -10.69
C PRO A 44 -2.94 14.29 -9.68
N ILE A 45 -3.29 14.38 -8.39
CA ILE A 45 -2.37 14.73 -7.31
C ILE A 45 -1.87 13.44 -6.63
N ARG A 46 -0.65 13.05 -6.99
CA ARG A 46 -0.07 11.74 -6.63
C ARG A 46 0.56 11.71 -5.23
N ASP A 47 0.82 12.87 -4.63
CA ASP A 47 1.52 13.00 -3.33
C ASP A 47 0.82 12.25 -2.18
N PHE A 48 -0.50 12.08 -2.27
CA PHE A 48 -1.30 11.40 -1.25
C PHE A 48 -1.65 9.95 -1.59
N VAL A 49 -1.32 9.48 -2.80
CA VAL A 49 -1.61 8.11 -3.24
C VAL A 49 -1.00 7.07 -2.28
N PRO A 50 0.27 7.17 -1.83
CA PRO A 50 0.82 6.22 -0.88
C PRO A 50 0.04 6.15 0.45
N LEU A 51 -0.44 7.30 0.95
CA LEU A 51 -1.22 7.35 2.20
C LEU A 51 -2.60 6.69 2.04
N PHE A 52 -3.26 6.89 0.90
CA PHE A 52 -4.55 6.26 0.63
C PHE A 52 -4.40 4.75 0.42
N VAL A 53 -3.37 4.33 -0.31
CA VAL A 53 -3.03 2.92 -0.49
C VAL A 53 -2.73 2.26 0.85
N GLU A 54 -1.92 2.89 1.70
CA GLU A 54 -1.61 2.37 3.03
C GLU A 54 -2.89 2.19 3.86
N ARG A 55 -3.79 3.19 3.86
CA ARG A 55 -5.05 3.11 4.60
C ARG A 55 -5.97 2.00 4.10
N GLY A 56 -6.14 1.89 2.77
CA GLY A 56 -6.98 0.87 2.15
C GLY A 56 -6.44 -0.54 2.37
N ALA A 57 -5.13 -0.73 2.15
CA ALA A 57 -4.47 -2.00 2.40
C ALA A 57 -4.54 -2.40 3.89
N LYS A 58 -4.33 -1.45 4.81
CA LYS A 58 -4.47 -1.69 6.25
C LYS A 58 -5.87 -2.14 6.66
N GLN A 59 -6.91 -1.61 6.03
CA GLN A 59 -8.28 -2.06 6.28
C GLN A 59 -8.48 -3.49 5.82
N ARG A 60 -8.05 -3.83 4.60
CA ARG A 60 -8.14 -5.19 4.05
C ARG A 60 -7.32 -6.21 4.86
N LEU A 61 -6.12 -5.84 5.29
CA LEU A 61 -5.26 -6.72 6.09
C LEU A 61 -5.85 -7.04 7.47
N ARG A 62 -6.62 -6.10 8.06
CA ARG A 62 -7.34 -6.36 9.32
C ARG A 62 -8.45 -7.41 9.19
N GLU A 63 -8.99 -7.59 7.98
CA GLU A 63 -10.00 -8.61 7.71
C GLU A 63 -9.36 -10.00 7.49
N LEU A 64 -8.04 -10.05 7.25
CA LEU A 64 -7.29 -11.28 6.99
C LEU A 64 -6.48 -11.80 8.21
N ALA A 65 -6.30 -10.96 9.23
CA ALA A 65 -5.50 -11.26 10.43
C ALA A 65 -6.37 -11.79 11.57
#